data_AF-A0A527ZG43-F1
#
_entry.id   AF-A0A527ZG43-F1
#
_cell.length_a   1.000
_cell.length_b   1.000
_cell.length_c   1.000
_cell.angle_alpha   90.00
_cell.angle_beta   90.00
_cell.angle_gamma   90.00
#
_symmetry.space_group_name_H-M   'P 1'
#
loop_
_entity.id
_entity.type
_entity.pdbx_description
1 polymer ?
#
loop_
_entity_poly.entity_id
_entity_poly.type
_entity_poly.pdbx_seq_one_letter_code
_entity_poly.pdbx_strand_id
1 'polypeptide(L)'
;TKNGRRMSAARAFLRPAMKRNNVRVEINALATRILFEGKQAVGIEYLQNGETKTARAGREVILSGGSVNSPQLLQLSGVGPSALLGALGIPVVHANENVGANLQDHVGINYTFKGLLPTLNQILRPWWGKLMVGMQYVLLRSGPLSLSMN
;
A
#
# COMPACT_ATOMS: atom_id res chain seq x y z
N THR A 1 13.64 -12.92 3.36
CA THR A 1 14.50 -12.10 2.47
C THR A 1 15.01 -12.94 1.31
N LYS A 2 15.51 -12.37 0.21
CA LYS A 2 16.15 -13.10 -0.90
C LYS A 2 17.49 -12.44 -1.24
N ASN A 3 18.59 -13.18 -1.07
CA ASN A 3 19.98 -12.73 -1.24
C ASN A 3 20.27 -11.43 -0.46
N GLY A 4 19.96 -11.45 0.85
CA GLY A 4 20.17 -10.30 1.74
C GLY A 4 19.32 -9.07 1.42
N ARG A 5 18.30 -9.17 0.57
CA ARG A 5 17.40 -8.05 0.23
C ARG A 5 15.97 -8.37 0.63
N ARG A 6 15.22 -7.36 1.06
CA ARG A 6 13.76 -7.46 1.26
C ARG A 6 13.10 -8.02 -0.01
N MET A 7 12.15 -8.92 0.19
CA MET A 7 11.34 -9.50 -0.87
C MET A 7 9.91 -9.00 -0.68
N SER A 8 9.58 -7.87 -1.32
CA SER A 8 8.22 -7.31 -1.31
C SER A 8 7.34 -8.00 -2.34
N ALA A 9 6.02 -7.87 -2.20
CA ALA A 9 5.05 -8.34 -3.20
C ALA A 9 5.35 -7.75 -4.59
N ALA A 10 5.72 -6.46 -4.66
CA ALA A 10 6.11 -5.83 -5.92
C ALA A 10 7.34 -6.50 -6.56
N ARG A 11 8.35 -6.88 -5.77
CA ARG A 11 9.53 -7.58 -6.31
C ARG A 11 9.23 -9.03 -6.71
N ALA A 12 8.39 -9.71 -5.94
CA ALA A 12 8.05 -11.11 -6.16
C ALA A 12 7.11 -11.32 -7.34
N PHE A 13 6.11 -10.46 -7.51
CA PHE A 13 5.01 -10.68 -8.46
C PHE A 13 4.92 -9.59 -9.53
N LEU A 14 4.94 -8.31 -9.13
CA LEU A 14 4.73 -7.19 -10.06
C LEU A 14 5.89 -7.04 -11.05
N ARG A 15 7.14 -6.99 -10.57
CA ARG A 15 8.33 -6.83 -11.42
C ARG A 15 8.46 -7.93 -12.48
N PRO A 16 8.23 -9.22 -12.18
CA PRO A 16 8.14 -10.24 -13.21
C PRO A 16 6.96 -10.02 -14.18
N ALA A 17 5.79 -9.64 -13.67
CA ALA A 17 4.61 -9.43 -14.51
C ALA A 17 4.76 -8.26 -15.49
N MET A 18 5.45 -7.18 -15.09
CA MET A 18 5.75 -6.02 -15.93
C MET A 18 6.62 -6.33 -17.15
N LYS A 19 7.25 -7.51 -17.21
CA LYS A 19 8.00 -7.94 -18.41
C LYS A 19 7.08 -8.39 -19.55
N ARG A 20 5.79 -8.57 -19.28
CA ARG A 20 4.79 -8.95 -20.29
C ARG A 20 4.22 -7.69 -20.94
N ASN A 21 3.96 -7.75 -22.25
CA ASN A 21 3.47 -6.60 -23.02
C ASN A 21 2.03 -6.18 -22.68
N ASN A 22 1.30 -6.98 -21.91
CA ASN A 22 -0.10 -6.74 -21.53
C ASN A 22 -0.28 -6.19 -20.11
N VAL A 23 0.80 -5.76 -19.46
CA VAL A 23 0.75 -5.16 -18.11
C VAL A 23 1.27 -3.73 -18.17
N ARG A 24 0.41 -2.78 -17.82
CA ARG A 24 0.76 -1.37 -17.65
C ARG A 24 0.67 -1.01 -16.17
N VAL A 25 1.69 -0.30 -15.67
CA VAL A 25 1.74 0.16 -14.28
C VAL A 25 1.83 1.66 -14.29
N GLU A 26 0.84 2.30 -13.67
CA GLU A 26 0.84 3.73 -13.39
C GLU A 26 1.28 3.95 -11.94
N ILE A 27 2.26 4.82 -11.73
CA ILE A 27 2.74 5.24 -10.41
C ILE A 27 2.40 6.71 -10.19
N ASN A 28 2.42 7.15 -8.93
CA ASN A 28 2.01 8.50 -8.55
C ASN A 28 0.61 8.86 -9.08
N ALA A 29 -0.26 7.85 -9.14
CA ALA A 29 -1.61 7.91 -9.70
C ALA A 29 -2.59 7.61 -8.55
N LEU A 30 -3.10 8.65 -7.91
CA LEU A 30 -4.04 8.51 -6.79
C LEU A 30 -5.45 8.30 -7.34
N ALA A 31 -6.03 7.12 -7.16
CA ALA A 31 -7.42 6.88 -7.53
C ALA A 31 -8.36 7.75 -6.67
N THR A 32 -9.25 8.49 -7.31
CA THR A 32 -10.16 9.45 -6.68
C THR A 32 -11.61 9.00 -6.72
N ARG A 33 -12.01 8.26 -7.75
CA ARG A 33 -13.38 7.76 -7.92
C ARG A 33 -13.43 6.51 -8.82
N ILE A 34 -14.36 5.60 -8.56
CA ILE A 34 -14.78 4.53 -9.46
C ILE A 34 -15.92 5.04 -10.32
N LEU A 35 -15.82 4.81 -11.63
CA LEU A 35 -16.82 5.23 -12.60
C LEU A 35 -17.86 4.12 -12.78
N PHE A 36 -19.14 4.49 -12.75
CA PHE A 36 -20.27 3.55 -12.86
C PHE A 36 -21.20 3.89 -14.02
N GLU A 37 -21.73 2.84 -14.65
CA GLU A 37 -22.91 2.89 -15.51
C GLU A 37 -24.00 2.03 -14.87
N GLY A 38 -25.01 2.69 -14.27
CA GLY A 38 -25.93 2.02 -13.35
C GLY A 38 -25.18 1.42 -12.17
N LYS A 39 -25.16 0.08 -12.08
CA LYS A 39 -24.42 -0.66 -11.04
C LYS A 39 -23.12 -1.29 -11.54
N GLN A 40 -22.77 -1.13 -12.80
CA GLN A 40 -21.55 -1.71 -13.38
C GLN A 40 -20.39 -0.74 -13.25
N ALA A 41 -19.28 -1.19 -12.65
CA ALA A 41 -18.03 -0.43 -12.63
C ALA A 41 -17.37 -0.51 -14.01
N VAL A 42 -17.10 0.65 -14.61
CA VAL A 42 -16.62 0.78 -16.00
C VAL A 42 -15.25 1.46 -16.09
N GLY A 43 -14.67 1.85 -14.96
CA GLY A 43 -13.34 2.45 -14.91
C GLY A 43 -13.04 3.14 -13.59
N ILE A 44 -11.94 3.87 -13.58
CA ILE A 44 -11.53 4.72 -12.45
C ILE A 44 -11.10 6.10 -12.96
N GLU A 45 -11.34 7.11 -12.13
CA GLU A 45 -10.71 8.41 -12.19
C GLU A 45 -9.50 8.41 -11.24
N TYR A 46 -8.40 9.03 -11.66
CA TYR A 46 -7.21 9.17 -10.83
C TYR A 46 -6.48 10.48 -11.11
N LEU A 47 -5.84 11.03 -10.07
CA LEU A 47 -4.99 12.21 -10.15
C LEU A 47 -3.54 11.77 -10.37
N GLN A 48 -2.88 12.32 -11.38
CA GLN A 48 -1.47 12.06 -11.66
C GLN A 48 -0.81 13.33 -12.20
N ASN A 49 0.30 13.74 -11.58
CA ASN A 49 1.04 14.95 -11.95
C ASN A 49 0.16 16.22 -11.96
N GLY A 50 -0.82 16.31 -11.05
CA GLY A 50 -1.74 17.44 -10.96
C GLY A 50 -2.91 17.41 -11.95
N GLU A 51 -2.97 16.40 -12.84
CA GLU A 51 -4.03 16.25 -13.82
C GLU A 51 -4.97 15.09 -13.46
N THR A 52 -6.27 15.33 -13.58
CA THR A 52 -7.28 14.28 -13.47
C THR A 52 -7.34 13.48 -14.77
N LYS A 53 -7.17 12.16 -14.66
CA LYS A 53 -7.17 11.21 -15.78
C LYS A 53 -8.17 10.10 -15.51
N THR A 54 -8.56 9.40 -16.58
CA THR A 54 -9.50 8.27 -16.53
C THR A 54 -8.89 7.04 -17.16
N ALA A 55 -9.09 5.88 -16.52
CA ALA A 55 -8.81 4.56 -17.09
C ALA A 55 -10.11 3.75 -17.16
N ARG A 56 -10.52 3.34 -18.37
CA ARG A 56 -11.71 2.49 -18.58
C ARG A 56 -11.36 1.02 -18.44
N ALA A 57 -12.27 0.27 -17.84
CA ALA A 57 -12.14 -1.18 -17.64
C ALA A 57 -13.13 -1.91 -18.55
N GLY A 58 -12.63 -2.79 -19.43
CA GLY A 58 -13.47 -3.60 -20.31
C GLY A 58 -14.05 -4.85 -19.65
N ARG A 59 -13.62 -5.19 -18.43
CA ARG A 59 -14.10 -6.37 -17.69
C ARG A 59 -14.36 -6.04 -16.23
N GLU A 60 -13.31 -5.73 -15.48
CA GLU A 60 -13.37 -5.62 -14.03
C GLU A 60 -12.52 -4.46 -13.50
N VAL A 61 -12.96 -3.90 -12.37
CA VAL A 61 -12.18 -3.00 -11.52
C VAL A 61 -11.95 -3.72 -10.19
N ILE A 62 -10.69 -4.01 -9.86
CA ILE A 62 -10.30 -4.69 -8.62
C ILE A 62 -9.73 -3.65 -7.65
N LEU A 63 -10.35 -3.52 -6.48
CA LEU A 63 -9.93 -2.56 -5.48
C LEU A 63 -8.98 -3.18 -4.45
N SER A 64 -7.74 -2.69 -4.42
CA SER A 64 -6.67 -3.16 -3.54
C SER A 64 -5.97 -2.01 -2.79
N GLY A 65 -6.75 -1.02 -2.34
CA GLY A 65 -6.25 0.17 -1.63
C GLY A 65 -5.88 -0.05 -0.15
N GLY A 66 -6.11 -1.25 0.39
CA GLY A 66 -5.93 -1.59 1.79
C GLY A 66 -7.18 -1.31 2.64
N SER A 67 -7.13 -1.70 3.93
CA SER A 67 -8.27 -1.63 4.85
C SER A 67 -8.82 -0.22 5.09
N VAL A 68 -7.99 0.81 4.89
CA VAL A 68 -8.37 2.22 5.08
C VAL A 68 -8.83 2.87 3.77
N ASN A 69 -8.05 2.78 2.70
CA ASN A 69 -8.35 3.53 1.47
C ASN A 69 -9.41 2.85 0.60
N SER A 70 -9.54 1.52 0.65
CA SER A 70 -10.57 0.82 -0.12
C SER A 70 -12.00 1.26 0.26
N PRO A 71 -12.42 1.21 1.54
CA PRO A 71 -13.77 1.68 1.90
C PRO A 71 -13.95 3.18 1.65
N GLN A 72 -12.91 3.99 1.82
CA GLN A 72 -12.96 5.41 1.48
C GLN A 72 -13.25 5.62 -0.01
N LEU A 73 -12.53 4.94 -0.90
CA LEU A 73 -12.74 5.08 -2.34
C LEU A 73 -14.12 4.58 -2.77
N LEU A 74 -14.62 3.50 -2.17
CA LEU A 74 -15.99 3.03 -2.39
C LEU A 74 -17.02 4.11 -2.00
N GLN A 75 -16.88 4.70 -0.82
CA GLN A 75 -17.77 5.76 -0.34
C GLN A 75 -17.71 7.00 -1.24
N LEU A 76 -16.52 7.47 -1.62
CA LEU A 76 -16.33 8.57 -2.58
C LEU A 76 -16.93 8.29 -3.97
N SER A 77 -17.16 7.01 -4.27
CA SER A 77 -17.74 6.54 -5.54
C SER A 77 -19.23 6.19 -5.41
N GLY A 78 -19.88 6.51 -4.28
CA GLY A 78 -21.30 6.28 -4.07
C GLY A 78 -21.67 4.89 -3.56
N VAL A 79 -20.71 4.09 -3.07
CA VAL A 79 -20.95 2.77 -2.48
C VAL A 79 -20.66 2.82 -0.98
N GLY A 80 -21.70 2.80 -0.14
CA GLY A 80 -21.54 2.89 1.31
C GLY A 80 -22.82 3.28 2.07
N PRO A 81 -22.71 3.69 3.34
CA PRO A 81 -23.84 4.07 4.19
C PRO A 81 -24.62 5.25 3.60
N SER A 82 -25.91 5.07 3.26
CA SER A 82 -26.66 6.07 2.48
C SER A 82 -26.77 7.43 3.20
N ALA A 83 -26.94 7.42 4.52
CA ALA A 83 -27.05 8.64 5.32
C ALA A 83 -25.72 9.43 5.32
N LEU A 84 -24.59 8.74 5.44
CA LEU A 84 -23.26 9.35 5.37
C LEU A 84 -23.01 9.96 3.98
N LEU A 85 -23.30 9.18 2.93
CA LEU A 85 -23.10 9.65 1.55
C LEU A 85 -23.98 10.86 1.24
N GLY A 86 -25.25 10.84 1.65
CA GLY A 86 -26.17 11.96 1.50
C GLY A 86 -25.71 13.22 2.23
N ALA A 87 -25.21 13.08 3.47
CA ALA A 87 -24.67 14.20 4.23
C ALA A 87 -23.43 14.85 3.59
N LEU A 88 -22.68 14.10 2.78
CA LEU A 88 -21.52 14.57 2.03
C LEU A 88 -21.86 15.01 0.59
N GLY A 89 -23.13 14.98 0.19
CA GLY A 89 -23.57 15.32 -1.16
C GLY A 89 -23.12 14.32 -2.23
N ILE A 90 -22.81 13.07 -1.85
CA ILE A 90 -22.37 12.02 -2.75
C ILE A 90 -23.59 11.22 -3.24
N PRO A 91 -23.86 11.14 -4.55
CA PRO A 91 -24.92 10.30 -5.08
C PRO A 91 -24.72 8.82 -4.74
N VAL A 92 -25.78 8.16 -4.28
CA VAL A 92 -25.73 6.74 -3.90
C VAL A 92 -25.87 5.86 -5.14
N VAL A 93 -24.82 5.10 -5.45
CA VAL A 93 -24.82 4.02 -6.45
C VAL A 93 -25.31 2.71 -5.81
N HIS A 94 -24.82 2.41 -4.61
CA HIS A 94 -25.23 1.23 -3.86
C HIS A 94 -25.15 1.48 -2.35
N ALA A 95 -26.30 1.38 -1.68
CA ALA A 95 -26.39 1.48 -0.23
C ALA A 95 -25.80 0.23 0.43
N ASN A 96 -24.77 0.39 1.26
CA ASN A 96 -24.20 -0.68 2.07
C ASN A 96 -23.56 -0.13 3.35
N GLU A 97 -24.24 -0.35 4.47
CA GLU A 97 -23.84 0.13 5.81
C GLU A 97 -22.52 -0.48 6.31
N ASN A 98 -22.07 -1.60 5.72
CA ASN A 98 -20.85 -2.28 6.16
C ASN A 98 -19.57 -1.64 5.57
N VAL A 99 -19.68 -0.78 4.55
CA VAL A 99 -18.51 -0.18 3.92
C VAL A 99 -17.87 0.83 4.87
N GLY A 100 -16.66 0.53 5.32
CA GLY A 100 -15.92 1.34 6.31
C GLY A 100 -16.17 0.94 7.77
N ALA A 101 -17.07 -0.02 8.01
CA ALA A 101 -17.29 -0.59 9.33
C ALA A 101 -16.29 -1.73 9.63
N ASN A 102 -16.32 -2.23 10.88
CA ASN A 102 -15.58 -3.42 11.31
C ASN A 102 -14.06 -3.36 11.04
N LEU A 103 -13.45 -2.18 11.22
CA LEU A 103 -11.99 -2.06 11.21
C LEU A 103 -11.42 -2.80 12.42
N GLN A 104 -10.45 -3.67 12.15
CA GLN A 104 -9.74 -4.43 13.17
C GLN A 104 -8.23 -4.28 12.96
N ASP A 105 -7.48 -4.31 14.04
CA ASP A 105 -6.03 -4.28 14.02
C ASP A 105 -5.47 -5.01 15.25
N HIS A 106 -4.17 -5.27 15.25
CA HIS A 106 -3.46 -5.79 16.40
C HIS A 106 -2.94 -4.65 17.27
N VAL A 107 -3.36 -4.62 18.53
CA VAL A 107 -2.81 -3.66 19.51
C VAL A 107 -1.42 -4.15 19.95
N GLY A 108 -0.39 -3.39 19.58
CA GLY A 108 0.99 -3.69 19.95
C GLY A 108 1.43 -2.99 21.23
N ILE A 109 2.14 -3.70 22.11
CA ILE A 109 2.84 -3.13 23.27
C ILE A 109 4.34 -3.41 23.10
N ASN A 110 5.16 -2.39 23.31
CA ASN A 110 6.62 -2.52 23.24
C ASN A 110 7.22 -2.45 24.64
N TYR A 111 7.95 -3.50 25.03
CA TYR A 111 8.76 -3.50 26.25
C TYR A 111 10.22 -3.29 25.87
N THR A 112 10.89 -2.39 26.58
CA THR A 112 12.31 -2.11 26.38
C THR A 112 13.09 -2.55 27.60
N PHE A 113 14.14 -3.34 27.37
CA PHE A 113 15.02 -3.86 28.41
C PHE A 113 16.48 -3.52 28.10
N LYS A 114 17.31 -3.45 29.14
CA LYS A 114 18.76 -3.26 28.98
C LYS A 114 19.40 -4.61 28.60
N GLY A 115 20.09 -4.63 27.47
CA GLY A 115 20.89 -5.78 27.04
C GLY A 115 22.28 -5.79 27.70
N LEU A 116 22.84 -6.99 27.91
CA LEU A 116 24.23 -7.19 28.32
C LEU A 116 25.22 -7.03 27.16
N LEU A 117 24.76 -7.24 25.93
CA LEU A 117 25.55 -7.10 24.70
C LEU A 117 25.15 -5.84 23.92
N PRO A 118 26.06 -5.28 23.12
CA PRO A 118 25.76 -4.14 22.27
C PRO A 118 24.56 -4.39 21.35
N THR A 119 23.55 -3.53 21.44
CA THR A 119 22.38 -3.61 20.57
C THR A 119 22.67 -2.98 19.20
N LEU A 120 21.82 -3.26 18.20
CA LEU A 120 21.90 -2.58 16.90
C LEU A 120 21.85 -1.05 17.04
N ASN A 121 21.10 -0.53 18.01
CA ASN A 121 21.07 0.91 18.30
C ASN A 121 22.44 1.43 18.70
N GLN A 122 23.21 0.69 19.49
CA GLN A 122 24.56 1.09 19.91
C GLN A 122 25.58 0.92 18.79
N ILE A 123 25.50 -0.18 18.03
CA ILE A 123 26.38 -0.47 16.89
C ILE A 123 26.19 0.57 15.78
N LEU A 124 24.95 0.97 15.50
CA LEU A 124 24.60 1.92 14.44
C LEU A 124 24.57 3.38 14.92
N ARG A 125 24.76 3.66 16.21
CA ARG A 125 24.78 5.03 16.73
C ARG A 125 25.88 5.89 16.09
N PRO A 126 27.17 5.49 16.12
CA PRO A 126 28.23 6.29 15.51
C PRO A 126 28.22 6.17 13.98
N TRP A 127 28.67 7.21 13.29
CA TRP A 127 28.70 7.24 11.82
C TRP A 127 29.60 6.16 11.22
N TRP A 128 30.74 5.84 11.87
CA TRP A 128 31.63 4.77 11.41
C TRP A 128 31.01 3.38 11.56
N GLY A 129 30.18 3.16 12.59
CA GLY A 129 29.44 1.91 12.77
C GLY A 129 28.44 1.67 11.63
N LYS A 130 27.74 2.74 11.21
CA LYS A 130 26.89 2.72 10.01
C LYS A 130 27.71 2.41 8.75
N LEU A 131 28.88 3.03 8.60
CA LEU A 131 29.78 2.79 7.47
C LEU A 131 30.23 1.32 7.40
N MET A 132 30.69 0.74 8.52
CA MET A 132 31.16 -0.65 8.58
C MET A 132 30.05 -1.65 8.24
N VAL A 133 28.88 -1.48 8.85
CA VAL A 133 27.70 -2.33 8.56
C VAL A 133 27.25 -2.16 7.11
N GLY A 134 27.30 -0.93 6.58
CA GLY A 134 27.02 -0.64 5.17
C GLY A 134 27.98 -1.34 4.22
N MET A 135 29.29 -1.28 4.49
CA MET A 135 30.31 -1.97 3.70
C MET A 135 30.13 -3.49 3.73
N GLN A 136 29.91 -4.07 4.91
CA GLN A 136 29.62 -5.51 5.06
C GLN A 136 28.43 -5.91 4.18
N TYR A 137 27.36 -5.12 4.19
CA TYR A 137 26.18 -5.37 3.37
C TYR A 137 26.44 -5.27 1.87
N VAL A 138 27.17 -4.25 1.43
CA VAL A 138 27.48 -4.03 0.01
C VAL A 138 28.36 -5.15 -0.53
N LEU A 139 29.41 -5.52 0.21
CA LEU A 139 30.40 -6.50 -0.20
C LEU A 139 29.89 -7.94 -0.07
N LEU A 140 29.23 -8.26 1.04
CA LEU A 140 28.91 -9.66 1.40
C LEU A 140 27.42 -9.98 1.40
N ARG A 141 26.55 -8.97 1.25
CA ARG A 141 25.08 -9.12 1.37
C ARG A 141 24.63 -9.76 2.68
N SER A 142 25.42 -9.57 3.73
CA SER A 142 25.22 -10.14 5.07
C SER A 142 25.18 -9.04 6.13
N GLY A 143 25.11 -9.44 7.40
CA GLY A 143 25.09 -8.53 8.54
C GLY A 143 23.70 -7.91 8.81
N PRO A 144 23.63 -6.95 9.74
CA PRO A 144 22.36 -6.42 10.25
C PRO A 144 21.37 -5.93 9.18
N LEU A 145 21.86 -5.30 8.10
CA LEU A 145 21.01 -4.78 7.01
C LEU A 145 20.39 -5.85 6.11
N SER A 146 20.80 -7.11 6.25
CA SER A 146 20.28 -8.25 5.49
C SER A 146 19.19 -9.04 6.21
N LEU A 147 19.00 -8.77 7.51
CA LEU A 147 18.07 -9.49 8.37
C LEU A 147 16.63 -8.99 8.16
N SER A 148 15.67 -9.91 8.26
CA SER A 148 14.26 -9.55 8.39
C SER A 148 13.98 -9.33 9.86
N MET A 149 13.90 -8.07 10.28
CA MET A 149 13.28 -7.74 11.56
C MET A 149 11.79 -7.58 11.30
N ASN A 150 11.02 -8.57 11.75
CA ASN A 150 9.60 -8.43 12.01
C ASN A 150 9.44 -8.37 13.53
#